data_AF-A0A3R7BJF8-F1
#
_entry.id   AF-A0A3R7BJF8-F1
#
_cell.length_a   1.000
_cell.length_b   1.000
_cell.length_c   1.000
_cell.angle_alpha   90.00
_cell.angle_beta   90.00
_cell.angle_gamma   90.00
#
_symmetry.space_group_name_H-M   'P 1'
#
loop_
_entity.id
_entity.type
_entity.pdbx_description
1 polymer ?
#
loop_
_entity_poly.entity_id
_entity_poly.type
_entity_poly.pdbx_seq_one_letter_code
_entity_poly.pdbx_strand_id
1 'polypeptide(L)'
;PCEFFAWEGSFFGETKPVRVFVVEPEENTRLCGPAYLNEIVVHKGNILGIPRTDRWRKVFDEGVSTGIRFIDAFAAAAAARIERAAMRGEGCEVRIRIVKTHGDINIEIDPVAMNYITGKKNKIDLRGPVFTTVVSRVV
;
A
#
# COMPACT_ATOMS: atom_id res chain seq x y z
N PRO A 1 14.37 -9.83 -12.59
CA PRO A 1 13.26 -10.57 -12.00
C PRO A 1 13.63 -11.28 -10.68
N CYS A 2 12.76 -11.17 -9.68
CA CYS A 2 12.89 -11.91 -8.41
C CYS A 2 11.50 -12.23 -7.82
N GLU A 3 11.43 -13.31 -7.04
CA GLU A 3 10.22 -13.79 -6.37
C GLU A 3 10.58 -14.25 -4.95
N PHE A 4 9.77 -13.83 -3.98
CA PHE A 4 9.96 -14.17 -2.58
C PHE A 4 8.67 -14.73 -2.00
N PHE A 5 8.78 -15.87 -1.33
CA PHE A 5 7.68 -16.45 -0.57
C PHE A 5 7.32 -15.56 0.62
N ALA A 6 6.04 -15.22 0.74
CA ALA A 6 5.54 -14.39 1.84
C ALA A 6 4.74 -15.23 2.85
N TRP A 7 3.88 -16.13 2.36
CA TRP A 7 2.94 -16.86 3.22
C TRP A 7 2.33 -18.10 2.53
N GLU A 8 1.99 -19.11 3.32
CA GLU A 8 1.18 -20.28 2.90
C GLU A 8 0.18 -20.64 4.00
N GLY A 9 -1.03 -21.03 3.60
CA GLY A 9 -2.00 -21.64 4.49
C GLY A 9 -3.38 -21.75 3.87
N SER A 10 -4.29 -22.38 4.59
CA SER A 10 -5.70 -22.49 4.22
C SER A 10 -6.52 -21.50 5.04
N PHE A 11 -7.53 -20.90 4.44
CA PHE A 11 -8.50 -20.04 5.12
C PHE A 11 -9.92 -20.35 4.63
N PHE A 12 -10.94 -19.99 5.41
CA PHE A 12 -12.36 -20.28 5.15
C PHE A 12 -12.75 -21.76 5.02
N GLY A 13 -12.00 -22.68 5.63
CA GLY A 13 -12.31 -24.12 5.59
C GLY A 13 -12.04 -24.76 4.23
N GLU A 14 -11.30 -24.08 3.36
CA GLU A 14 -10.91 -24.62 2.06
C GLU A 14 -9.88 -25.74 2.20
N THR A 15 -10.00 -26.73 1.32
CA THR A 15 -9.13 -27.90 1.27
C THR A 15 -7.77 -27.62 0.64
N LYS A 16 -7.66 -26.53 -0.12
CA LYS A 16 -6.46 -26.15 -0.88
C LYS A 16 -5.74 -24.96 -0.23
N PRO A 17 -4.44 -25.06 0.06
CA PRO A 17 -3.70 -23.94 0.62
C PRO A 17 -3.45 -22.88 -0.45
N VAL A 18 -3.42 -21.62 -0.02
CA VAL A 18 -3.02 -20.49 -0.85
C VAL A 18 -1.57 -20.14 -0.54
N ARG A 19 -0.74 -20.03 -1.57
CA ARG A 19 0.62 -19.50 -1.48
C ARG A 19 0.67 -18.07 -1.98
N VAL A 20 1.32 -17.20 -1.23
CA VAL A 20 1.47 -15.78 -1.55
C VAL A 20 2.95 -15.46 -1.75
N PHE A 21 3.23 -14.74 -2.83
CA PHE A 21 4.57 -14.33 -3.22
C PHE A 21 4.60 -12.83 -3.50
N VAL A 22 5.70 -12.18 -3.13
CA VAL A 22 6.02 -10.81 -3.59
C VAL A 22 7.00 -10.95 -4.74
N VAL A 23 6.67 -10.34 -5.88
CA VAL A 23 7.40 -10.55 -7.14
C VAL A 23 7.74 -9.23 -7.81
N GLU A 24 8.84 -9.27 -8.55
CA GLU A 24 9.21 -8.25 -9.51
C GLU A 24 9.50 -8.94 -10.85
N PRO A 25 8.58 -8.84 -11.83
CA PRO A 25 8.72 -9.53 -13.10
C PRO A 25 9.75 -8.88 -14.03
N GLU A 26 10.04 -7.58 -13.88
CA GLU A 26 10.97 -6.87 -14.76
C GLU A 26 12.44 -7.14 -14.39
N GLU A 27 13.34 -7.06 -15.37
CA GLU A 27 14.78 -7.18 -15.16
C GLU A 27 15.40 -5.83 -14.82
N ASN A 28 16.54 -5.84 -14.12
CA ASN A 28 17.30 -4.63 -13.74
C ASN A 28 16.55 -3.61 -12.86
N THR A 29 15.45 -4.00 -12.23
CA THR A 29 14.76 -3.20 -11.21
C THR A 29 14.78 -3.91 -9.84
N ARG A 30 14.35 -3.20 -8.79
CA ARG A 30 14.27 -3.72 -7.41
C ARG A 30 12.85 -4.21 -7.12
N LEU A 31 12.73 -5.07 -6.10
CA LEU A 31 11.46 -5.65 -5.65
C LEU A 31 10.37 -4.61 -5.35
N CYS A 32 10.77 -3.49 -4.77
CA CYS A 32 9.87 -2.38 -4.45
C CYS A 32 10.43 -1.07 -5.00
N GLY A 33 9.54 -0.23 -5.51
CA GLY A 33 9.82 1.15 -5.87
C GLY A 33 10.18 2.01 -4.65
N PRO A 34 10.82 3.18 -4.86
CA PRO A 34 11.46 3.93 -3.78
C PRO A 34 10.49 4.55 -2.77
N ALA A 35 9.19 4.67 -3.09
CA ALA A 35 8.19 5.26 -2.20
C ALA A 35 7.44 4.22 -1.33
N TYR A 36 7.79 2.93 -1.39
CA TYR A 36 7.05 1.88 -0.66
C TYR A 36 7.03 2.10 0.87
N LEU A 37 8.07 2.75 1.42
CA LEU A 37 8.18 3.10 2.84
C LEU A 37 7.70 4.53 3.17
N ASN A 38 7.13 5.26 2.22
CA ASN A 38 6.53 6.55 2.55
C ASN A 38 5.43 6.34 3.59
N GLU A 39 5.43 7.18 4.62
CA GLU A 39 4.46 7.15 5.70
C GLU A 39 3.49 8.31 5.57
N ILE A 40 2.23 8.05 5.91
CA ILE A 40 1.18 9.04 5.86
C ILE A 40 1.21 9.84 7.16
N VAL A 41 1.43 11.15 7.03
CA VAL A 41 1.53 12.10 8.14
C VAL A 41 0.63 13.31 7.89
N VAL A 42 -0.01 13.79 8.95
CA VAL A 42 -0.80 15.01 8.93
C VAL A 42 0.04 16.15 9.50
N HIS A 43 0.26 17.21 8.72
CA HIS A 43 1.01 18.39 9.17
C HIS A 43 0.39 19.68 8.64
N LYS A 44 0.09 20.60 9.56
CA LYS A 44 -0.52 21.91 9.26
C LYS A 44 -1.77 21.80 8.37
N GLY A 45 -2.61 20.79 8.64
CA GLY A 45 -3.85 20.53 7.90
C GLY A 45 -3.67 19.85 6.53
N ASN A 46 -2.43 19.51 6.14
CA ASN A 46 -2.12 18.74 4.94
C ASN A 46 -1.95 17.26 5.29
N ILE A 47 -2.30 16.38 4.35
CA ILE A 47 -2.01 14.95 4.41
C ILE A 47 -0.86 14.68 3.44
N LEU A 48 0.26 14.17 3.94
CA LEU A 48 1.50 13.99 3.19
C LEU A 48 1.95 12.53 3.25
N GLY A 49 2.41 12.00 2.12
CA GLY A 49 3.01 10.67 2.00
C GLY A 49 4.50 10.80 1.72
N ILE A 50 5.30 10.83 2.78
CA ILE A 50 6.72 11.19 2.69
C ILE A 50 7.61 10.15 3.39
N PRO A 51 8.86 9.96 2.92
CA PRO A 51 9.78 9.03 3.56
C PRO A 51 10.31 9.62 4.87
N ARG A 52 10.58 8.76 5.86
CA ARG A 52 11.30 9.14 7.09
C ARG A 52 12.77 9.40 6.81
N THR A 53 13.09 10.62 6.37
CA THR A 53 14.45 11.11 6.19
C THR A 53 14.65 12.43 6.92
N ASP A 54 15.90 12.82 7.16
CA ASP A 54 16.21 14.07 7.87
C ASP A 54 15.61 15.31 7.23
N ARG A 55 15.44 15.29 5.90
CA ARG A 55 14.74 16.34 5.14
C ARG A 55 13.33 16.60 5.66
N TRP A 56 12.64 15.56 6.13
CA TRP A 56 11.25 15.60 6.55
C TRP A 56 11.07 15.54 8.07
N ARG A 57 12.16 15.52 8.84
CA ARG A 57 12.14 15.38 10.31
C ARG A 57 11.16 16.36 10.97
N LYS A 58 11.21 17.64 10.57
CA LYS A 58 10.29 18.69 11.06
C LYS A 58 8.80 18.36 10.87
N VAL A 59 8.44 17.69 9.76
CA VAL A 59 7.05 17.31 9.49
C VAL A 59 6.60 16.20 10.44
N PHE A 60 7.49 15.26 10.77
CA PHE A 60 7.18 14.19 11.72
C PHE A 60 7.22 14.65 13.17
N ASP A 61 8.08 15.61 13.52
CA ASP A 61 8.19 16.15 14.89
C ASP A 61 7.01 17.08 15.23
N GLU A 62 6.59 17.93 14.28
CA GLU A 62 5.49 18.89 14.47
C GLU A 62 4.12 18.34 14.04
N GLY A 63 4.10 17.25 13.27
CA GLY A 63 2.90 16.64 12.72
C GLY A 63 2.39 15.47 13.55
N VAL A 64 1.34 14.83 13.05
CA VAL A 64 0.77 13.61 13.62
C VAL A 64 0.89 12.50 12.58
N SER A 65 1.70 11.48 12.88
CA SER A 65 1.79 10.33 11.99
C SER A 65 0.59 9.40 12.17
N THR A 66 0.13 8.82 11.06
CA THR A 66 -0.88 7.76 11.08
C THR A 66 -0.28 6.39 11.46
N GLY A 67 1.05 6.25 11.36
CA GLY A 67 1.74 4.96 11.50
C GLY A 67 1.57 4.03 10.30
N ILE A 68 0.87 4.47 9.25
CA ILE A 68 0.60 3.68 8.06
C ILE A 68 1.58 4.06 6.96
N ARG A 69 2.36 3.08 6.47
CA ARG A 69 3.20 3.24 5.28
C ARG A 69 2.45 2.75 4.04
N PHE A 70 2.91 3.16 2.87
CA PHE A 70 2.31 2.75 1.60
C PHE A 70 2.29 1.23 1.43
N ILE A 71 3.36 0.54 1.85
CA ILE A 71 3.41 -0.91 1.81
C ILE A 71 2.39 -1.57 2.75
N ASP A 72 2.12 -0.98 3.92
CA ASP A 72 1.17 -1.55 4.88
C ASP A 72 -0.26 -1.47 4.31
N ALA A 73 -0.60 -0.31 3.74
CA ALA A 73 -1.91 -0.09 3.15
C ALA A 73 -2.13 -0.94 1.88
N PHE A 74 -1.10 -1.06 1.04
CA PHE A 74 -1.12 -1.97 -0.12
C PHE A 74 -1.20 -3.44 0.29
N ALA A 75 -0.48 -3.87 1.32
CA ALA A 75 -0.53 -5.24 1.82
C ALA A 75 -1.94 -5.63 2.29
N ALA A 76 -2.63 -4.72 2.99
CA ALA A 76 -4.02 -4.93 3.39
C ALA A 76 -4.97 -5.07 2.17
N ALA A 77 -4.80 -4.23 1.14
CA ALA A 77 -5.58 -4.36 -0.10
C ALA A 77 -5.28 -5.66 -0.87
N ALA A 78 -4.01 -6.06 -0.92
CA ALA A 78 -3.58 -7.30 -1.55
C ALA A 78 -4.19 -8.51 -0.83
N ALA A 79 -4.08 -8.56 0.50
CA ALA A 79 -4.67 -9.61 1.32
C ALA A 79 -6.18 -9.74 1.09
N ALA A 80 -6.93 -8.64 1.18
CA ALA A 80 -8.39 -8.64 0.97
C ALA A 80 -8.78 -9.12 -0.44
N ARG A 81 -7.96 -8.84 -1.45
CA ARG A 81 -8.21 -9.28 -2.84
C ARG A 81 -7.84 -10.75 -3.05
N ILE A 82 -6.81 -11.24 -2.37
CA ILE A 82 -6.43 -12.65 -2.35
C ILE A 82 -7.52 -13.47 -1.65
N GLU A 83 -8.00 -13.04 -0.49
CA GLU A 83 -9.09 -13.70 0.24
C GLU A 83 -10.33 -13.87 -0.64
N ARG A 84 -10.75 -12.82 -1.35
CA ARG A 84 -11.91 -12.87 -2.26
C ARG A 84 -11.69 -13.78 -3.47
N ALA A 85 -10.48 -13.83 -4.02
CA ALA A 85 -10.17 -14.70 -5.17
C ALA A 85 -10.12 -16.16 -4.75
N ALA A 86 -9.49 -16.44 -3.61
CA ALA A 86 -9.39 -17.75 -3.03
C ALA A 86 -10.76 -18.32 -2.65
N MET A 87 -11.72 -17.52 -2.14
CA MET A 87 -13.11 -17.96 -1.94
C MET A 87 -13.79 -18.51 -3.22
N ARG A 88 -13.23 -18.22 -4.40
CA ARG A 88 -13.69 -18.75 -5.70
C ARG A 88 -12.80 -19.87 -6.23
N GLY A 89 -11.80 -20.31 -5.45
CA GLY A 89 -10.77 -21.24 -5.85
C GLY A 89 -9.76 -20.68 -6.86
N GLU A 90 -9.63 -19.35 -6.97
CA GLU A 90 -8.79 -18.69 -7.97
C GLU A 90 -7.54 -18.04 -7.35
N GLY A 91 -6.42 -18.10 -8.06
CA GLY A 91 -5.26 -17.25 -7.78
C GLY A 91 -5.49 -15.83 -8.34
N CYS A 92 -4.75 -14.84 -7.81
CA CYS A 92 -4.80 -13.48 -8.32
C CYS A 92 -3.44 -12.78 -8.26
N GLU A 93 -3.26 -11.82 -9.17
CA GLU A 93 -2.17 -10.86 -9.15
C GLU A 93 -2.73 -9.50 -8.71
N VAL A 94 -2.08 -8.89 -7.72
CA VAL A 94 -2.36 -7.54 -7.25
C VAL A 94 -1.10 -6.72 -7.41
N ARG A 95 -1.16 -5.62 -8.15
CA ARG A 95 -0.01 -4.76 -8.38
C ARG A 95 -0.35 -3.31 -8.13
N ILE A 96 0.63 -2.57 -7.65
CA ILE A 96 0.60 -1.12 -7.55
C ILE A 96 1.81 -0.54 -8.28
N ARG A 97 1.58 0.50 -9.08
CA ARG A 97 2.62 1.20 -9.84
C ARG A 97 2.97 2.52 -9.17
N ILE A 98 2.45 3.62 -9.72
CA ILE A 98 2.61 4.96 -9.18
C ILE A 98 1.32 5.34 -8.47
N VAL A 99 1.44 5.71 -7.21
CA VAL A 99 0.36 6.26 -6.40
C VAL A 99 0.11 7.69 -6.87
N LYS A 100 -1.13 7.97 -7.28
CA LYS A 100 -1.59 9.29 -7.70
C LYS A 100 -2.57 9.88 -6.70
N THR A 101 -3.38 9.02 -6.10
CA THR A 101 -4.45 9.37 -5.17
C THR A 101 -4.43 8.47 -3.94
N HIS A 102 -5.10 8.88 -2.86
CA HIS A 102 -5.20 8.07 -1.64
C HIS A 102 -5.85 6.70 -1.88
N GLY A 103 -6.81 6.61 -2.81
CA GLY A 103 -7.48 5.36 -3.15
C GLY A 103 -6.55 4.32 -3.79
N ASP A 104 -5.48 4.73 -4.48
CA ASP A 104 -4.56 3.81 -5.13
C ASP A 104 -3.82 2.89 -4.13
N ILE A 105 -3.63 3.37 -2.89
CA ILE A 105 -2.97 2.64 -1.79
C ILE A 105 -3.95 2.18 -0.73
N ASN A 106 -5.24 2.02 -1.04
CA ASN A 106 -6.23 1.55 -0.07
C ASN A 106 -6.42 2.48 1.14
N ILE A 107 -6.38 3.80 0.91
CA ILE A 107 -6.65 4.81 1.93
C ILE A 107 -7.90 5.60 1.56
N GLU A 108 -8.80 5.67 2.53
CA GLU A 108 -10.00 6.49 2.48
C GLU A 108 -9.88 7.64 3.48
N ILE A 109 -10.36 8.82 3.06
CA ILE A 109 -10.41 10.02 3.90
C ILE A 109 -11.88 10.34 4.10
N ASP A 110 -12.28 10.49 5.36
CA ASP A 110 -13.66 10.81 5.71
C ASP A 110 -14.15 12.07 4.96
N PRO A 111 -15.39 12.10 4.41
CA PRO A 111 -15.91 13.24 3.67
C PRO A 111 -15.85 14.57 4.44
N VAL A 112 -16.04 14.54 5.76
CA VAL A 112 -15.95 15.74 6.61
C VAL A 112 -14.51 16.28 6.62
N ALA A 113 -13.52 15.39 6.75
CA ALA A 113 -12.11 15.77 6.69
C ALA A 113 -11.73 16.27 5.28
N MET A 114 -12.21 15.62 4.23
CA MET A 114 -11.97 16.02 2.84
C MET A 114 -12.49 17.44 2.55
N ASN A 115 -13.72 17.73 3.02
CA ASN A 115 -14.33 19.05 2.92
C ASN A 115 -13.53 20.11 3.69
N TYR A 116 -13.07 19.78 4.90
CA TYR A 116 -12.23 20.69 5.69
C TYR A 116 -10.91 21.02 4.99
N ILE A 117 -10.19 20.00 4.50
CA ILE A 117 -8.90 20.17 3.81
C ILE A 117 -9.09 21.08 2.60
N THR A 118 -10.10 20.79 1.77
CA THR A 118 -10.39 21.55 0.56
C THR A 118 -10.82 22.99 0.89
N GLY A 119 -11.72 23.16 1.86
CA GLY A 119 -12.21 24.48 2.29
C GLY A 119 -11.12 25.37 2.89
N LYS A 120 -10.09 24.80 3.49
CA LYS A 120 -8.92 25.52 4.00
C LYS A 120 -7.77 25.65 2.99
N LYS A 121 -7.95 25.21 1.74
CA LYS A 121 -6.92 25.20 0.69
C LYS A 121 -5.67 24.39 1.07
N ASN A 122 -5.84 23.39 1.93
CA ASN A 122 -4.80 22.43 2.26
C ASN A 122 -4.72 21.34 1.18
N LYS A 123 -3.69 20.50 1.24
CA LYS A 123 -3.37 19.52 0.21
C LYS A 123 -3.36 18.09 0.76
N ILE A 124 -3.72 17.16 -0.12
CA ILE A 124 -3.48 15.73 0.04
C ILE A 124 -2.43 15.35 -1.00
N ASP A 125 -1.22 15.04 -0.57
CA ASP A 125 -0.11 14.68 -1.43
C ASP A 125 0.49 13.33 -0.99
N LEU A 126 -0.10 12.26 -1.52
CA LEU A 126 0.33 10.87 -1.28
C LEU A 126 1.04 10.27 -2.51
N ARG A 127 1.61 11.10 -3.37
CA ARG A 127 2.14 10.62 -4.66
C ARG A 127 3.49 9.94 -4.49
N GLY A 128 3.72 8.86 -5.22
CA GLY A 128 5.02 8.19 -5.24
C GLY A 128 5.05 6.88 -6.02
N PRO A 129 6.19 6.53 -6.62
CA PRO A 129 6.39 5.23 -7.26
C PRO A 129 6.60 4.12 -6.22
N VAL A 130 5.59 3.24 -6.05
CA VAL A 130 5.64 2.10 -5.12
C VAL A 130 6.10 0.83 -5.81
N PHE A 131 5.67 0.58 -7.06
CA PHE A 131 6.07 -0.58 -7.87
C PHE A 131 6.22 -1.86 -7.07
N THR A 132 5.10 -2.50 -6.73
CA THR A 132 5.11 -3.76 -5.97
C THR A 132 4.01 -4.66 -6.50
N THR A 133 4.33 -5.93 -6.70
CA THR A 133 3.39 -6.95 -7.17
C THR A 133 3.33 -8.11 -6.18
N VAL A 134 2.11 -8.53 -5.86
CA VAL A 134 1.82 -9.70 -5.02
C VAL A 134 1.03 -10.68 -5.86
N VAL A 135 1.48 -11.92 -5.90
CA VAL A 135 0.83 -13.01 -6.63
C VAL A 135 0.40 -14.08 -5.63
N SER A 136 -0.85 -14.53 -5.77
CA SER A 136 -1.36 -15.69 -5.05
C SER A 136 -1.60 -16.86 -5.99
N ARG A 137 -1.33 -18.07 -5.51
CA ARG A 137 -1.55 -19.33 -6.21
C ARG A 137 -2.32 -20.27 -5.27
N VAL A 138 -3.45 -20.79 -5.74
CA VAL A 138 -4.20 -21.86 -5.05
C VAL A 138 -3.55 -23.19 -5.44
N VAL A 139 -3.19 -24.01 -4.44
CA VAL A 139 -2.47 -25.28 -4.62
C VAL A 139 -3.42 -26.46 -4.57
#